data_AF-A0A6G1RSP3-F1
#
_entry.id   AF-A0A6G1RSP3-F1
#
_cell.length_a   1.000
_cell.length_b   1.000
_cell.length_c   1.000
_cell.angle_alpha   90.00
_cell.angle_beta   90.00
_cell.angle_gamma   90.00
#
_symmetry.space_group_name_H-M   'P 1'
#
loop_
_entity.id
_entity.type
_entity.pdbx_description
1 polymer ?
#
loop_
_entity_poly.entity_id
_entity_poly.type
_entity_poly.pdbx_seq_one_letter_code
_entity_poly.pdbx_strand_id
1 'polypeptide(L)'
;KVNRASGKTVPRLLLLTTEHLVLADPKAAQPKTVLSLSDIHSVSVTRFSDGFLALHLKETSTVGAKGDFLLVSDHLIELVTRLHQTLLDTRAQALALSITDHFST
;
A
#
# COMPACT_ATOMS: atom_id res chain seq x y z
N LYS A 1 5.30 -0.78 7.84
CA LYS A 1 6.00 -0.30 6.61
C LYS A 1 7.45 -0.75 6.64
N VAL A 2 7.97 -1.35 5.59
CA VAL A 2 9.40 -1.68 5.47
C VAL A 2 10.16 -0.48 4.92
N ASN A 3 11.33 -0.17 5.49
CA ASN A 3 12.21 0.88 4.99
C ASN A 3 13.00 0.38 3.78
N ARG A 4 12.95 1.12 2.66
CA ARG A 4 13.64 0.75 1.41
C ARG A 4 15.16 0.65 1.54
N ALA A 5 15.79 1.56 2.29
CA ALA A 5 17.25 1.61 2.41
C ALA A 5 17.80 0.57 3.40
N SER A 6 17.05 0.25 4.46
CA SER A 6 17.55 -0.59 5.56
C SER A 6 16.84 -1.93 5.74
N GLY A 7 15.74 -2.18 5.05
CA GLY A 7 14.91 -3.38 5.24
C GLY A 7 14.18 -3.46 6.59
N LYS A 8 14.38 -2.47 7.48
CA LYS A 8 13.78 -2.50 8.82
C LYS A 8 12.30 -2.13 8.77
N THR A 9 11.48 -2.84 9.55
CA THR A 9 10.07 -2.51 9.75
C THR A 9 9.92 -1.29 10.64
N VAL A 10 9.11 -0.34 10.20
CA VAL A 10 8.73 0.85 10.96
C VAL A 10 7.22 0.85 11.16
N PRO A 11 6.72 0.92 12.41
CA PRO A 11 5.30 1.00 12.71
C PRO A 11 4.64 2.22 12.08
N ARG A 12 3.48 2.01 11.46
CA ARG A 12 2.65 3.06 10.85
C ARG A 12 1.19 2.72 11.06
N LEU A 13 0.37 3.74 11.25
CA LEU A 13 -1.08 3.63 11.11
C LEU A 13 -1.41 3.78 9.63
N LEU A 14 -2.20 2.85 9.08
CA LEU A 14 -2.75 2.95 7.74
C LEU A 14 -4.18 3.45 7.86
N LEU A 15 -4.47 4.61 7.28
CA LEU A 15 -5.81 5.17 7.23
C LEU A 15 -6.29 5.13 5.78
N LEU A 16 -7.45 4.56 5.55
CA LEU A 16 -8.10 4.52 4.25
C LEU A 16 -9.30 5.46 4.28
N THR A 17 -9.30 6.40 3.33
CA THR A 17 -10.42 7.32 3.08
C THR A 17 -10.94 7.08 1.66
N THR A 18 -11.99 7.78 1.25
CA THR A 18 -12.54 7.68 -0.11
C THR A 18 -11.57 8.17 -1.19
N GLU A 19 -10.63 9.06 -0.84
CA GLU A 19 -9.72 9.68 -1.80
C GLU A 19 -8.25 9.34 -1.59
N HIS A 20 -7.87 8.98 -0.36
CA HIS A 20 -6.48 8.82 0.02
C HIS A 20 -6.23 7.57 0.86
N LEU A 21 -5.03 7.02 0.71
CA LEU A 21 -4.39 6.11 1.65
C LEU A 21 -3.28 6.87 2.38
N VAL A 22 -3.34 6.91 3.70
CA VAL A 22 -2.41 7.68 4.53
C VAL A 22 -1.59 6.76 5.42
N LEU A 23 -0.27 6.94 5.41
CA LEU A 23 0.65 6.29 6.35
C LEU A 23 1.08 7.29 7.42
N ALA A 24 0.37 7.27 8.54
CA ALA A 24 0.65 8.14 9.68
C ALA A 24 1.67 7.50 10.64
N ASP A 25 2.48 8.35 11.26
CA ASP A 25 3.35 7.94 12.37
C ASP A 25 2.61 8.23 13.67
N PRO A 26 2.33 7.23 14.53
CA PRO A 26 1.55 7.44 15.75
C PRO A 26 2.22 8.42 16.72
N LYS A 27 3.51 8.71 16.55
CA LYS A 27 4.27 9.64 17.39
C LYS A 27 4.43 11.04 16.77
N ALA A 28 3.98 11.26 15.53
CA ALA A 28 4.16 12.54 14.84
C ALA A 28 2.83 13.27 14.66
N ALA A 29 2.86 14.60 14.73
CA ALA A 29 1.68 15.45 14.55
C ALA A 29 1.17 15.51 13.10
N GLN A 30 2.01 15.20 12.11
CA GLN A 30 1.64 15.24 10.69
C GLN A 30 1.86 13.89 9.99
N PRO A 31 0.99 13.52 9.04
CA PRO A 31 1.13 12.29 8.28
C PRO A 31 2.40 12.31 7.42
N LYS A 32 3.16 11.21 7.44
CA LYS A 32 4.44 11.13 6.71
C LYS A 32 4.24 10.88 5.21
N THR A 33 3.11 10.29 4.83
CA THR A 33 2.80 9.97 3.45
C THR A 33 1.29 9.96 3.27
N VAL A 34 0.83 10.75 2.31
CA VAL A 34 -0.56 10.79 1.85
C VAL A 34 -0.50 10.40 0.38
N LEU A 35 -1.14 9.29 0.02
CA LEU A 35 -1.23 8.79 -1.34
C LEU A 35 -2.64 9.02 -1.85
N SER A 36 -2.80 9.69 -2.98
CA SER A 36 -4.08 9.65 -3.68
C SER A 36 -4.36 8.21 -4.11
N LEU A 37 -5.61 7.77 -3.98
CA LEU A 37 -6.00 6.46 -4.49
C LEU A 37 -5.83 6.38 -6.02
N SER A 38 -5.83 7.52 -6.74
CA SER A 38 -5.52 7.56 -8.17
C SER A 38 -4.05 7.21 -8.50
N ASP A 39 -3.15 7.35 -7.53
CA ASP A 39 -1.72 7.10 -7.70
C ASP A 39 -1.38 5.61 -7.56
N ILE A 40 -2.32 4.80 -7.05
CA ILE A 40 -2.14 3.35 -6.91
C ILE A 40 -2.35 2.69 -8.27
N HIS A 41 -1.36 1.93 -8.70
CA HIS A 41 -1.41 1.14 -9.93
C HIS A 41 -1.92 -0.28 -9.68
N SER A 42 -1.30 -0.99 -8.74
CA SER A 42 -1.62 -2.38 -8.42
C SER A 42 -1.13 -2.74 -7.02
N VAL A 43 -1.51 -3.92 -6.55
CA VAL A 43 -0.99 -4.53 -5.33
C VAL A 43 -0.43 -5.91 -5.65
N SER A 44 0.70 -6.25 -5.04
CA SER A 44 1.20 -7.64 -5.00
C SER A 44 1.25 -8.15 -3.57
N VAL A 45 0.85 -9.39 -3.38
CA VAL A 45 0.95 -10.12 -2.10
C VAL A 45 1.66 -11.45 -2.32
N THR A 46 2.13 -12.07 -1.24
CA THR A 46 2.67 -13.43 -1.35
C THR A 46 1.58 -14.46 -1.14
N ARG A 47 1.85 -15.71 -1.53
CA ARG A 47 0.98 -16.85 -1.20
C ARG A 47 1.16 -17.38 0.24
N PHE A 48 2.10 -16.82 0.99
CA PHE A 48 2.46 -17.30 2.33
C PHE A 48 1.72 -16.49 3.40
N SER A 49 1.60 -17.05 4.60
CA SER A 49 0.99 -16.36 5.75
C SER A 49 1.96 -15.35 6.40
N ASP A 50 2.59 -14.49 5.59
CA ASP A 50 3.63 -13.55 6.01
C ASP A 50 3.13 -12.09 6.15
N GLY A 51 1.93 -11.80 5.65
CA GLY A 51 1.29 -10.49 5.74
C GLY A 51 1.90 -9.42 4.85
N PHE A 52 2.78 -9.76 3.90
CA PHE A 52 3.41 -8.78 3.00
C PHE A 52 2.44 -8.25 1.94
N LEU A 53 2.50 -6.93 1.74
CA LEU A 53 1.78 -6.21 0.70
C LEU A 53 2.72 -5.21 0.03
N ALA A 54 2.97 -5.39 -1.26
CA ALA A 54 3.61 -4.39 -2.10
C ALA A 54 2.52 -3.53 -2.75
N LEU A 55 2.57 -2.22 -2.49
CA LEU A 55 1.70 -1.22 -3.10
C LEU A 55 2.46 -0.53 -4.23
N HIS A 56 2.08 -0.84 -5.46
CA HIS A 56 2.69 -0.31 -6.65
C HIS A 56 2.08 1.03 -7.01
N LEU A 57 2.92 2.03 -7.22
CA LEU A 57 2.48 3.38 -7.59
C LEU A 57 2.70 3.64 -9.07
N LYS A 58 1.85 4.48 -9.65
CA LYS A 58 2.08 5.02 -10.99
C LYS A 58 3.35 5.88 -10.99
N GLU A 59 4.11 5.85 -12.08
CA GLU A 59 5.31 6.69 -12.24
C GLU A 59 4.98 8.18 -12.13
N THR A 60 3.78 8.58 -12.57
CA THR A 60 3.27 9.95 -12.49
C THR A 60 2.72 10.32 -11.10
N SER A 61 2.86 9.45 -10.10
CA SER A 61 2.30 9.71 -8.77
C SER A 61 2.94 10.91 -8.09
N THR A 62 2.15 11.62 -7.29
CA THR A 62 2.59 12.80 -6.52
C THR A 62 3.70 12.47 -5.52
N VAL A 63 3.85 11.19 -5.18
CA VAL A 63 4.87 10.64 -4.28
C VAL A 63 5.89 9.79 -5.06
N GLY A 64 5.92 9.87 -6.38
CA GLY A 64 6.69 9.00 -7.29
C GLY A 64 8.19 8.93 -6.99
N ALA A 65 8.78 9.99 -6.43
CA ALA A 65 10.17 9.97 -5.95
C ALA A 65 10.44 8.94 -4.83
N LYS A 66 9.42 8.53 -4.08
CA LYS A 66 9.56 7.50 -3.02
C LYS A 66 9.47 6.07 -3.57
N GLY A 67 8.88 5.89 -4.76
CA GLY A 67 8.60 4.58 -5.37
C GLY A 67 7.56 3.77 -4.59
N ASP A 68 7.52 2.47 -4.89
CA ASP A 68 6.58 1.52 -4.28
C ASP A 68 6.76 1.38 -2.76
N PHE A 69 5.68 0.98 -2.09
CA PHE A 69 5.67 0.74 -0.65
C PHE A 69 5.54 -0.74 -0.33
N LEU A 70 6.42 -1.24 0.53
CA LEU A 70 6.25 -2.55 1.15
C LEU A 70 5.67 -2.40 2.56
N LEU A 71 4.54 -3.04 2.80
CA LEU A 71 3.81 -3.08 4.06
C LEU A 71 3.74 -4.51 4.59
N VAL A 72 3.58 -4.64 5.90
CA VAL A 72 3.39 -5.92 6.60
C VAL A 72 2.24 -5.71 7.57
N SER A 73 1.26 -6.61 7.56
CA SER A 73 0.11 -6.56 8.45
C SER A 73 -0.49 -7.95 8.67
N ASP A 74 -0.92 -8.22 9.91
CA ASP A 74 -1.68 -9.43 10.25
C ASP A 74 -3.11 -9.42 9.68
N HIS A 75 -3.57 -8.26 9.20
CA HIS A 75 -4.90 -8.04 8.62
C HIS A 75 -4.85 -7.90 7.09
N LEU A 76 -3.90 -8.57 6.43
CA LEU A 76 -3.65 -8.42 4.99
C LEU A 76 -4.91 -8.55 4.13
N ILE A 77 -5.72 -9.61 4.35
CA ILE A 77 -6.94 -9.87 3.58
C ILE A 77 -7.94 -8.72 3.74
N GLU A 78 -8.12 -8.22 4.96
CA GLU A 78 -8.99 -7.08 5.23
C GLU A 78 -8.50 -5.81 4.51
N LEU A 79 -7.20 -5.53 4.57
CA LEU A 79 -6.61 -4.35 3.92
C LEU A 79 -6.81 -4.38 2.41
N VAL A 80 -6.51 -5.50 1.74
CA VAL A 80 -6.64 -5.63 0.29
C VAL A 80 -8.11 -5.52 -0.14
N THR A 81 -9.02 -6.20 0.57
CA THR A 81 -10.44 -6.19 0.24
C THR A 81 -11.07 -4.81 0.45
N ARG A 82 -10.75 -4.12 1.56
CA ARG A 82 -11.23 -2.75 1.81
C ARG A 82 -10.69 -1.75 0.77
N LEU A 83 -9.41 -1.86 0.41
CA LEU A 83 -8.82 -1.02 -0.63
C LEU A 83 -9.51 -1.26 -1.98
N HIS A 84 -9.73 -2.52 -2.35
CA HIS A 84 -10.43 -2.89 -3.58
C HIS A 84 -11.86 -2.32 -3.61
N GLN A 85 -12.63 -2.51 -2.54
CA GLN A 85 -14.00 -1.97 -2.44
C GLN A 85 -14.00 -0.44 -2.54
N THR A 86 -13.09 0.24 -1.84
CA THR A 86 -13.00 1.70 -1.89
C THR A 86 -12.69 2.19 -3.30
N LEU A 87 -11.79 1.53 -4.03
CA LEU A 87 -11.47 1.88 -5.43
C LEU A 87 -12.64 1.61 -6.38
N LEU A 88 -13.37 0.52 -6.19
CA LEU A 88 -14.58 0.25 -6.97
C LEU A 88 -15.66 1.30 -6.71
N ASP A 89 -15.94 1.62 -5.44
CA ASP A 89 -17.02 2.52 -5.07
C ASP A 89 -16.73 3.97 -5.49
N THR A 90 -15.49 4.42 -5.36
CA THR A 90 -15.12 5.83 -5.59
C THR A 90 -14.66 6.11 -7.02
N ARG A 91 -14.18 5.09 -7.74
CA ARG A 91 -13.53 5.26 -9.05
C ARG A 91 -14.01 4.29 -10.12
N ALA A 92 -14.94 3.38 -9.80
CA ALA A 92 -15.34 2.27 -10.69
C ALA A 92 -14.13 1.48 -11.23
N GLN A 93 -13.04 1.42 -10.44
CA GLN A 93 -11.78 0.81 -10.84
C GLN A 93 -11.50 -0.41 -9.96
N ALA A 94 -11.39 -1.58 -10.57
CA ALA A 94 -10.94 -2.77 -9.87
C ALA A 94 -9.46 -2.63 -9.49
N LEU A 95 -9.12 -2.96 -8.23
CA LEU A 95 -7.73 -3.08 -7.82
C LEU A 95 -7.09 -4.28 -8.53
N ALA A 96 -6.07 -4.02 -9.35
CA ALA A 96 -5.22 -5.08 -9.91
C ALA A 96 -4.41 -5.73 -8.79
N LEU A 97 -4.63 -7.03 -8.56
CA LEU A 97 -3.99 -7.82 -7.52
C LEU A 97 -3.15 -8.94 -8.15
N SER A 98 -1.88 -9.03 -7.78
CA SER A 98 -0.99 -10.15 -8.12
C SER A 98 -0.70 -10.96 -6.86
N ILE A 99 -0.80 -12.29 -6.95
CA ILE A 99 -0.30 -13.20 -5.93
C ILE A 99 0.99 -13.81 -6.48
N THR A 100 2.11 -13.50 -5.84
CA THR A 100 3.44 -13.85 -6.33
C THR A 100 4.14 -14.80 -5.35
N ASP A 101 4.76 -15.83 -5.88
CA ASP A 101 5.58 -16.81 -5.16
C ASP A 101 7.00 -16.95 -5.75
N HIS A 102 7.32 -16.13 -6.74
CA HIS A 102 8.60 -16.11 -7.44
C HIS A 102 9.22 -14.71 -7.45
N PHE A 103 10.51 -14.63 -7.17
CA PHE A 103 11.28 -13.41 -7.43
C PHE A 103 11.59 -13.36 -8.93
N SER A 104 11.14 -12.32 -9.62
CA SER A 104 11.58 -12.00 -10.98
C SER A 104 12.59 -10.85 -10.91
N THR A 105 13.83 -11.13 -11.29
CA THR A 105 14.91 -10.14 -11.48
C THR A 105 14.90 -9.59 -12.89
#